data_AF-A0A286XAL4-F1
#
_entry.id   AF-A0A286XAL4-F1
#
_cell.length_a   1.000
_cell.length_b   1.000
_cell.length_c   1.000
_cell.angle_alpha   90.00
_cell.angle_beta   90.00
_cell.angle_gamma   90.00
#
_symmetry.space_group_name_H-M   'P 1'
#
loop_
_entity.id
_entity.type
_entity.pdbx_description
1 polymer ?
#
loop_
_entity_poly.entity_id
_entity_poly.type
_entity_poly.pdbx_seq_one_letter_code
_entity_poly.pdbx_strand_id
1 'polypeptide(L)' 'ELAEFCNVQAIPTFQMFKQTEKIYEFCGADPKKLEAKIQELM' A
#
# COMPACT_ATOMS: atom_id res chain seq x y z
N GLU A 1 -3.07 9.17 -14.67
CA GLU A 1 -4.44 8.83 -14.25
C GLU A 1 -4.49 7.98 -12.99
N LEU A 2 -4.21 6.66 -13.01
CA LEU A 2 -4.33 5.84 -11.78
C LEU A 2 -3.41 6.26 -10.64
N ALA A 3 -2.12 6.49 -10.90
CA ALA A 3 -1.17 6.93 -9.87
C ALA A 3 -1.56 8.28 -9.24
N GLU A 4 -2.18 9.16 -10.03
CA GLU A 4 -2.68 10.45 -9.59
C GLU A 4 -3.97 10.29 -8.78
N PHE A 5 -4.91 9.46 -9.24
CA PHE A 5 -6.12 9.08 -8.49
C PHE A 5 -5.78 8.44 -7.13
N CYS A 6 -4.74 7.61 -7.09
CA CYS A 6 -4.22 7.00 -5.87
C CYS A 6 -3.35 7.94 -5.03
N ASN A 7 -3.09 9.17 -5.47
CA ASN A 7 -2.20 10.14 -4.81
C ASN A 7 -0.80 9.57 -4.50
N VAL A 8 -0.19 8.84 -5.45
CA VAL A 8 1.16 8.30 -5.31
C VAL A 8 2.19 9.43 -5.44
N GLN A 9 2.87 9.77 -4.35
CA GLN A 9 3.88 10.84 -4.31
C GLN A 9 5.32 10.35 -4.44
N ALA A 10 5.58 9.06 -4.16
CA ALA A 10 6.89 8.44 -4.21
C ALA A 10 6.80 6.96 -4.61
N ILE A 11 7.89 6.40 -5.13
CA ILE A 11 7.96 4.99 -5.54
C ILE A 11 9.07 4.28 -4.75
N PRO A 12 8.84 3.03 -4.30
CA PRO A 12 7.57 2.30 -4.36
C PRO A 12 6.58 2.81 -3.29
N THR A 13 5.29 2.78 -3.63
CA THR A 13 4.17 2.95 -2.68
C THR A 13 3.27 1.74 -2.76
N PHE A 14 2.93 1.18 -1.60
CA PHE A 14 2.04 0.05 -1.47
C PHE A 14 0.74 0.52 -0.84
N GLN A 15 -0.39 0.26 -1.50
CA GLN A 15 -1.74 0.51 -0.99
C GLN A 15 -2.47 -0.82 -0.87
N MET A 16 -3.08 -1.09 0.30
CA MET A 16 -3.89 -2.29 0.54
C MET A 16 -5.36 -1.92 0.61
N PHE A 17 -6.20 -2.76 0.00
CA PHE A 17 -7.64 -2.54 -0.10
C PHE A 17 -8.41 -3.76 0.41
N LYS A 18 -9.53 -3.54 1.12
CA LYS A 18 -10.49 -4.57 1.52
C LYS A 18 -11.89 -4.08 1.18
N GLN A 19 -12.69 -4.91 0.50
CA GLN A 19 -14.04 -4.54 0.05
C GLN A 19 -14.08 -3.17 -0.66
N THR A 20 -13.11 -2.90 -1.54
CA THR A 20 -12.92 -1.63 -2.27
C THR A 20 -12.47 -0.41 -1.46
N GLU A 21 -12.34 -0.52 -0.14
CA GLU A 21 -11.83 0.57 0.71
C GLU A 21 -10.31 0.46 0.91
N LYS A 22 -9.59 1.59 0.82
CA LYS A 22 -8.16 1.66 1.15
C LYS A 22 -7.99 1.60 2.66
N ILE A 23 -7.36 0.54 3.15
CA ILE A 23 -7.20 0.28 4.59
C ILE A 23 -5.79 0.57 5.10
N TYR A 24 -4.80 0.60 4.23
CA TYR A 24 -3.42 0.90 4.59
C TYR A 24 -2.62 1.41 3.39
N GLU A 25 -1.62 2.23 3.67
CA GLU A 25 -0.65 2.73 2.70
C GLU A 25 0.72 2.92 3.35
N PHE A 26 1.78 2.62 2.61
CA PHE A 26 3.13 3.05 2.97
C PHE A 26 4.02 3.22 1.74
N CYS A 27 5.02 4.09 1.84
CA CYS A 27 6.06 4.27 0.83
C CYS A 27 7.42 3.70 1.30
N GLY A 28 8.27 3.35 0.34
CA GLY A 28 9.62 2.83 0.55
C GLY A 28 9.77 1.34 0.26
N ALA A 29 10.97 0.96 -0.21
CA ALA A 29 11.31 -0.42 -0.54
C ALA A 29 11.69 -1.23 0.71
N ASP A 30 10.69 -1.51 1.57
CA ASP A 30 10.86 -2.32 2.79
C ASP A 30 10.06 -3.64 2.69
N PRO A 31 10.71 -4.75 2.30
CA PRO A 31 10.03 -6.04 2.15
C PRO A 31 9.52 -6.60 3.49
N LYS A 32 10.24 -6.38 4.60
CA LYS A 32 9.84 -6.91 5.92
C LYS A 32 8.56 -6.24 6.40
N LYS A 33 8.46 -4.92 6.23
CA LYS A 33 7.26 -4.16 6.55
C LYS A 33 6.07 -4.58 5.69
N LEU A 34 6.31 -4.83 4.40
CA LEU A 34 5.28 -5.33 3.49
C LEU A 34 4.74 -6.69 3.96
N GLU A 35 5.62 -7.67 4.17
CA GLU A 35 5.26 -9.01 4.62
C GLU A 35 4.51 -9.00 5.94
N ALA A 36 5.00 -8.25 6.93
CA ALA A 36 4.35 -8.12 8.23
C ALA A 36 2.92 -7.55 8.10
N LYS A 37 2.72 -6.54 7.27
CA LYS A 37 1.39 -5.96 7.06
C LYS A 37 0.45 -6.89 6.30
N ILE A 38 0.95 -7.66 5.34
CA ILE A 38 0.13 -8.68 4.64
C ILE A 38 -0.32 -9.75 5.65
N GLN A 39 0.57 -10.25 6.52
CA GLN A 39 0.21 -11.25 7.55
C GLN A 39 -0.81 -10.71 8.58
N GLU A 40 -0.75 -9.42 8.93
CA GLU A 40 -1.72 -8.79 9.84
C GLU A 40 -3.13 -8.69 9.23
N LEU A 41 -3.24 -8.61 7.90
CA LEU A 41 -4.50 -8.34 7.19
C LEU A 41 -5.17 -9.59 6.59
N MET A 42 -4.47 -10.73 6.55
CA MET A 42 -5.03 -12.04 6.22
C MET A 42 -5.94 -12.54 7.35
#